data_AF-X1BWJ0-F1
#
_entry.id   AF-X1BWJ0-F1
#
_cell.length_a   1.000
_cell.length_b   1.000
_cell.length_c   1.000
_cell.angle_alpha   90.00
_cell.angle_beta   90.00
_cell.angle_gamma   90.00
#
_symmetry.space_group_name_H-M   'P 1'
#
loop_
_entity.id
_entity.type
_entity.pdbx_description
1 polymer ?
#
loop_
_entity_poly.entity_id
_entity_poly.type
_entity_poly.pdbx_seq_one_letter_code
_entity_poly.pdbx_strand_id
1 'polypeptide(L)'
;HQTPLRAGFSPDSGRGKRPSRLSIHPFPAAALKIIEMLKENGYEVVPCDPLVEGYGYTSIEEVAGGADCLVVLVEHRAVKEELALKETEIKQAMRQPLIIRFYPETPKNR
;
A
#
# COMPACT_ATOMS: atom_id res chain seq x y z
N HIS A 1 27.68 53.10 -37.63
CA HIS A 1 26.51 52.38 -38.16
C HIS A 1 26.00 51.46 -37.06
N GLN A 2 24.99 51.89 -36.29
CA GLN A 2 23.54 51.66 -36.47
C GLN A 2 23.10 50.19 -36.38
N THR A 3 22.07 49.99 -35.57
CA THR A 3 21.53 48.79 -34.90
C THR A 3 20.65 47.89 -35.84
N PRO A 4 19.89 46.89 -35.35
CA PRO A 4 20.01 45.46 -35.67
C PRO A 4 18.86 44.90 -36.54
N LEU A 5 18.93 43.62 -36.94
CA LEU A 5 17.73 42.89 -37.39
C LEU A 5 17.55 41.56 -36.63
N ARG A 6 16.42 41.51 -35.95
CA ARG A 6 15.78 40.37 -35.29
C ARG A 6 15.59 39.20 -36.27
N ALA A 7 15.91 37.99 -35.84
CA ALA A 7 15.22 36.78 -36.27
C ALA A 7 14.40 36.27 -35.08
N GLY A 8 13.10 36.13 -35.30
CA GLY A 8 12.10 35.94 -34.24
C GLY A 8 12.26 34.62 -33.48
N PHE A 9 12.25 34.74 -32.15
CA PHE A 9 11.77 33.67 -31.29
C PHE A 9 10.24 33.59 -31.45
N SER A 10 9.78 32.55 -32.13
CA SER A 10 8.37 32.15 -32.10
C SER A 10 8.13 31.31 -30.84
N PRO A 11 7.20 31.67 -29.93
CA PRO A 11 6.87 30.82 -28.80
C PRO A 11 5.80 29.84 -29.26
N ASP A 12 6.19 28.76 -29.95
CA ASP A 12 5.23 27.68 -30.15
C ASP A 12 5.18 26.80 -28.89
N SER A 13 4.07 27.03 -28.20
CA SER A 13 3.45 26.27 -27.13
C SER A 13 3.26 24.78 -27.43
N GLY A 14 4.35 24.04 -27.60
CA GLY A 14 4.35 22.58 -27.58
C GLY A 14 4.47 22.08 -26.15
N ARG A 15 3.34 21.88 -25.46
CA ARG A 15 3.23 21.15 -24.19
C ARG A 15 4.09 19.87 -24.28
N GLY A 16 5.28 19.91 -23.70
CA GLY A 16 6.06 18.72 -23.45
C GLY A 16 5.16 17.77 -22.66
N LYS A 17 4.82 16.63 -23.26
CA LYS A 17 4.16 15.53 -22.54
C LYS A 17 5.01 15.31 -21.30
N ARG A 18 4.48 15.70 -20.13
CA ARG A 18 5.05 15.31 -18.85
C ARG A 18 5.20 13.80 -18.93
N PRO A 19 6.36 13.21 -18.65
CA PRO A 19 6.40 11.76 -18.48
C PRO A 19 5.36 11.47 -17.42
N SER A 20 4.35 10.67 -17.76
CA SER A 20 3.46 10.06 -16.79
C SER A 20 4.35 9.17 -15.96
N ARG A 21 5.02 9.75 -14.95
CA ARG A 21 5.83 9.04 -13.99
C ARG A 21 4.84 8.19 -13.23
N LEU A 22 4.70 6.94 -13.68
CA LEU A 22 4.10 5.89 -12.90
C LEU A 22 5.02 5.75 -11.69
N SER A 23 4.69 6.47 -10.61
CA SER A 23 5.25 6.20 -9.30
C SER A 23 4.64 4.86 -8.89
N ILE A 24 5.27 3.76 -9.27
CA ILE A 24 5.11 2.50 -8.55
C ILE A 24 5.67 2.83 -7.17
N HIS A 25 4.79 3.21 -6.25
CA HIS A 25 5.19 3.40 -4.88
C HIS A 25 5.58 2.00 -4.38
N PRO A 26 6.85 1.74 -4.04
CA PRO A 26 7.14 0.57 -3.24
C PRO A 26 6.27 0.70 -1.99
N PHE A 27 5.76 -0.43 -1.51
CA PHE A 27 5.20 -0.67 -0.18
C PHE A 27 5.32 0.55 0.75
N PRO A 28 4.23 1.15 1.24
CA PRO A 28 4.28 2.48 1.84
C PRO A 28 5.38 2.55 2.89
N ALA A 29 6.26 3.54 2.79
CA ALA A 29 7.53 3.59 3.53
C ALA A 29 7.36 3.45 5.06
N ALA A 30 6.20 3.85 5.60
CA ALA A 30 5.84 3.65 7.01
C ALA A 30 5.67 2.15 7.36
N ALA A 31 5.06 1.36 6.49
CA ALA A 31 4.87 -0.08 6.69
C ALA A 31 6.21 -0.83 6.67
N LEU A 32 7.12 -0.47 5.76
CA LEU A 32 8.46 -1.06 5.70
C LEU A 32 9.23 -0.87 7.02
N LYS A 33 9.23 0.36 7.55
CA LYS A 33 9.90 0.65 8.82
C LYS A 33 9.33 -0.18 9.98
N ILE A 34 8.02 -0.38 10.03
CA ILE A 34 7.38 -1.21 11.05
C ILE A 34 7.78 -2.68 10.89
N ILE A 35 7.81 -3.20 9.65
CA ILE A 35 8.24 -4.57 9.35
C ILE A 35 9.69 -4.79 9.80
N GLU A 36 10.59 -3.86 9.48
CA GLU A 36 11.99 -3.89 9.89
C GLU A 36 12.11 -3.95 11.42
N MET A 37 11.43 -3.04 12.13
CA MET A 37 11.44 -3.00 13.59
C MET A 37 10.92 -4.31 14.22
N LEU A 38 9.85 -4.89 13.68
CA LEU A 38 9.32 -6.17 14.16
C LEU A 38 10.34 -7.30 13.95
N LYS A 39 10.98 -7.38 12.78
CA LYS A 39 12.01 -8.38 12.50
C LYS A 39 13.22 -8.22 13.43
N GLU A 40 13.66 -6.98 13.69
CA GLU A 40 14.75 -6.69 14.63
C GLU A 40 14.45 -7.13 16.07
N ASN A 41 13.18 -7.16 16.46
CA ASN A 41 12.73 -7.65 17.78
C ASN A 41 12.48 -9.17 17.81
N GLY A 42 12.83 -9.90 16.73
CA GLY A 42 12.75 -11.36 16.67
C GLY A 42 11.39 -11.91 16.26
N TYR A 43 10.50 -11.07 15.73
CA TYR A 43 9.23 -11.54 15.17
C TYR A 43 9.41 -12.10 13.76
N GLU A 44 8.73 -13.20 13.47
CA GLU A 44 8.54 -13.68 12.10
C GLU A 44 7.43 -12.83 11.45
N VAL A 45 7.77 -12.14 10.37
CA VAL A 45 6.86 -11.19 9.70
C VAL A 45 6.74 -11.53 8.23
N VAL A 46 5.50 -11.78 7.80
CA VAL A 46 5.13 -11.99 6.39
C VAL A 46 4.49 -10.70 5.87
N PRO A 47 5.20 -9.91 5.05
CA PRO A 47 4.65 -8.69 4.46
C PRO A 47 3.74 -9.02 3.27
N CYS A 48 2.57 -8.38 3.23
CA CYS A 48 1.61 -8.55 2.14
C CYS A 48 1.05 -7.20 1.68
N ASP A 49 1.01 -6.97 0.37
CA ASP A 49 0.39 -5.80 -0.25
C ASP A 49 -0.12 -6.18 -1.65
N PRO A 50 -1.41 -5.97 -1.95
CA PRO A 50 -2.01 -6.38 -3.22
C PRO A 50 -1.54 -5.53 -4.42
N LEU A 51 -0.90 -4.39 -4.18
CA LEU A 51 -0.45 -3.44 -5.20
C LEU A 51 1.06 -3.51 -5.46
N VAL A 52 1.83 -4.24 -4.64
CA VAL A 52 3.28 -4.35 -4.77
C VAL A 52 3.66 -5.74 -5.28
N GLU A 53 4.35 -5.78 -6.41
CA GLU A 53 4.84 -7.01 -7.02
C GLU A 53 5.77 -7.77 -6.05
N GLY A 54 5.59 -9.08 -5.93
CA GLY A 54 6.33 -9.93 -4.99
C GLY A 54 5.77 -9.97 -3.56
N TYR A 55 4.80 -9.13 -3.23
CA TYR A 55 4.11 -9.13 -1.92
C TYR A 55 2.60 -9.43 -2.04
N GLY A 56 2.15 -9.83 -3.22
CA GLY A 56 0.78 -10.26 -3.43
C GLY A 56 0.42 -11.47 -2.58
N TYR A 57 -0.87 -11.62 -2.31
CA TYR A 57 -1.42 -12.74 -1.57
C TYR A 57 -2.76 -13.15 -2.21
N THR A 58 -3.19 -14.39 -2.01
CA THR A 58 -4.45 -14.89 -2.57
C THR A 58 -5.64 -14.60 -1.65
N SER A 59 -5.49 -14.82 -0.34
CA SER A 59 -6.47 -14.42 0.68
C SER A 59 -5.79 -14.06 2.00
N ILE A 60 -6.44 -13.23 2.81
CA ILE A 60 -5.98 -12.91 4.17
C ILE A 60 -5.99 -14.17 5.04
N GLU A 61 -6.95 -15.07 4.82
CA GLU A 61 -7.06 -16.35 5.52
C GLU A 61 -5.80 -17.21 5.36
N GLU A 62 -5.28 -17.31 4.13
CA GLU A 62 -4.06 -18.07 3.85
C GLU A 62 -2.84 -17.43 4.53
N VAL A 63 -2.71 -16.11 4.44
CA VAL A 63 -1.61 -15.36 5.07
C VAL A 63 -1.67 -15.44 6.59
N ALA A 64 -2.88 -15.42 7.17
CA ALA A 64 -3.10 -15.49 8.60
C ALA A 64 -2.98 -16.92 9.17
N GLY A 65 -2.84 -17.94 8.31
CA GLY A 65 -2.74 -19.33 8.69
C GLY A 65 -1.60 -19.58 9.69
N GLY A 66 -1.96 -19.96 10.93
CA GLY A 66 -1.00 -20.20 12.01
C GLY A 66 -0.36 -18.95 12.63
N ALA A 67 -0.73 -17.75 12.19
CA ALA A 67 -0.23 -16.50 12.75
C ALA A 67 -0.80 -16.23 14.15
N ASP A 68 -0.03 -15.51 14.98
CA ASP A 68 -0.50 -15.02 16.29
C ASP A 68 -1.09 -13.61 16.22
N CYS A 69 -0.82 -12.90 15.13
CA CYS A 69 -1.20 -11.52 14.96
C CYS A 69 -1.31 -11.16 13.48
N LEU A 70 -2.40 -10.51 13.12
CA LEU A 70 -2.59 -9.88 11.82
C LEU A 70 -2.63 -8.37 12.01
N VAL A 71 -1.72 -7.65 11.36
CA VAL A 71 -1.64 -6.19 11.44
C VAL A 71 -1.94 -5.58 10.08
N VAL A 72 -2.95 -4.71 10.02
CA VAL A 72 -3.29 -3.97 8.81
C VAL A 72 -2.76 -2.54 8.92
N LEU A 73 -1.66 -2.28 8.23
CA LEU A 73 -0.95 -1.00 8.25
C LEU A 73 -1.47 -0.01 7.20
N VAL A 74 -2.11 -0.50 6.14
CA VAL A 74 -2.52 0.30 4.99
C VAL A 74 -3.96 -0.02 4.64
N GLU A 75 -4.75 1.03 4.43
CA GLU A 75 -6.17 0.93 4.14
C GLU A 75 -6.41 0.62 2.65
N HIS A 76 -6.15 -0.61 2.23
CA HIS A 76 -6.60 -1.08 0.92
C HIS A 76 -8.06 -1.52 0.99
N ARG A 77 -8.88 -1.03 0.05
CA ARG A 77 -10.31 -1.37 -0.01
C ARG A 77 -10.55 -2.89 -0.05
N ALA A 78 -9.73 -3.63 -0.81
CA ALA A 78 -9.80 -5.09 -0.89
C ALA A 78 -9.59 -5.76 0.48
N VAL A 79 -8.60 -5.28 1.24
CA VAL A 79 -8.30 -5.78 2.60
C VAL A 79 -9.48 -5.52 3.55
N LYS A 80 -10.09 -4.31 3.47
CA LYS A 80 -11.25 -3.95 4.28
C LYS A 80 -12.46 -4.84 3.98
N GLU A 81 -12.78 -5.02 2.70
CA GLU A 81 -13.94 -5.81 2.27
C GLU A 81 -13.76 -7.29 2.66
N GLU A 82 -12.57 -7.85 2.47
CA GLU A 82 -12.28 -9.22 2.86
C GLU A 82 -12.36 -9.44 4.37
N LEU A 83 -11.78 -8.54 5.18
CA LEU A 83 -11.91 -8.61 6.64
C LEU A 83 -13.36 -8.47 7.10
N ALA A 84 -14.14 -7.59 6.49
CA ALA A 84 -15.55 -7.41 6.87
C ALA A 84 -16.41 -8.65 6.54
N LEU A 85 -16.06 -9.39 5.49
CA LEU A 85 -16.79 -10.57 5.04
C LEU A 85 -16.33 -11.86 5.73
N LYS A 86 -15.04 -11.99 6.01
CA LYS A 86 -14.39 -13.25 6.40
C LYS A 86 -13.67 -13.21 7.74
N GLU A 87 -13.98 -12.24 8.60
CA GLU A 87 -13.25 -12.06 9.88
C GLU A 87 -13.24 -13.35 10.71
N THR A 88 -14.34 -14.10 10.69
CA THR A 88 -14.49 -15.33 11.47
C THR A 88 -13.55 -16.42 10.96
N GLU A 89 -13.55 -16.65 9.65
CA GLU A 89 -12.72 -17.64 8.97
C GLU A 89 -11.23 -17.31 9.14
N ILE A 90 -10.87 -16.04 8.97
CA ILE A 90 -9.51 -15.55 9.20
C ILE A 90 -9.08 -15.83 10.64
N LYS A 91 -9.91 -15.51 11.64
CA LYS A 91 -9.60 -15.80 13.05
C LYS A 91 -9.49 -17.30 13.35
N GLN A 92 -10.25 -18.14 12.66
CA GLN A 92 -10.17 -19.59 12.82
C GLN A 92 -8.90 -20.19 12.22
N ALA A 93 -8.34 -19.58 11.18
CA ALA A 93 -7.07 -20.00 10.57
C ALA A 93 -5.84 -19.63 11.42
N MET A 94 -5.96 -18.59 12.26
CA MET A 94 -4.88 -18.10 13.14
C MET A 94 -4.62 -19.04 14.32
N ARG A 95 -3.37 -19.08 14.79
CA ARG A 95 -2.99 -19.78 16.03
C ARG A 95 -3.47 -19.03 17.27
N GLN A 96 -3.26 -17.71 17.28
CA GLN A 96 -3.76 -16.80 18.31
C GLN A 96 -4.46 -15.64 17.60
N PRO A 97 -5.80 -15.50 17.70
CA PRO A 97 -6.53 -14.53 16.87
C PRO A 97 -6.45 -13.12 17.44
N LEU A 98 -5.40 -12.37 17.08
CA LEU A 98 -5.25 -10.94 17.35
C LEU A 98 -5.22 -10.15 16.04
N ILE A 99 -6.20 -9.30 15.80
CA ILE A 99 -6.25 -8.44 14.60
C ILE A 99 -6.12 -6.97 15.03
N ILE A 100 -5.10 -6.28 14.55
CA ILE A 100 -4.85 -4.85 14.83
C ILE A 100 -5.05 -4.05 13.54
N ARG A 101 -5.88 -3.01 13.62
CA ARG A 101 -6.20 -2.10 12.51
C ARG A 101 -5.84 -0.67 12.92
N PHE A 102 -5.16 0.07 12.05
CA PHE A 102 -4.74 1.46 12.32
C PHE A 102 -5.57 2.52 11.58
N TYR A 103 -6.59 2.11 10.85
CA TYR A 103 -7.52 3.01 10.18
C TYR A 103 -8.84 3.12 10.94
N PRO A 104 -9.53 4.27 10.88
CA PRO A 104 -10.83 4.42 11.49
C PRO A 104 -11.85 3.47 10.85
N GLU A 105 -12.61 2.76 11.70
CA GLU A 105 -13.80 2.04 11.28
C GLU A 105 -14.78 3.07 10.69
N THR A 106 -15.18 2.91 9.43
CA THR A 106 -16.29 3.69 8.88
C THR A 106 -17.56 3.24 9.59
N PRO A 107 -18.28 4.13 10.30
CA PRO A 107 -19.44 3.74 11.08
C PRO A 107 -20.48 3.08 10.17
N LYS A 108 -21.00 1.93 10.59
CA LYS A 108 -22.18 1.32 9.96
C LYS A 108 -23.37 2.23 10.27
N ASN A 109 -23.88 2.94 9.27
CA ASN A 109 -25.16 3.62 9.39
C ASN A 109 -26.22 2.55 9.69
N ARG A 110 -26.78 2.61 10.89
CA ARG A 110 -27.85 1.74 11.38
C ARG A 110 -29.20 2.37 11.08
#